data_AF-A0A7J4ULW7-F1
#
_entry.id   AF-A0A7J4ULW7-F1
#
_cell.length_a   1.000
_cell.length_b   1.000
_cell.length_c   1.000
_cell.angle_alpha   90.00
_cell.angle_beta   90.00
_cell.angle_gamma   90.00
#
_symmetry.space_group_name_H-M   'P 1'
#
loop_
_entity.id
_entity.type
_entity.pdbx_description
1 polymer ?
#
loop_
_entity_poly.entity_id
_entity_poly.type
_entity_poly.pdbx_seq_one_letter_code
_entity_poly.pdbx_strand_id
1 'polypeptide(L)'
;MISDDVRQRVQALVGMPHVMLVERGNAAIEAAVSLSSKKVLIPEEGGWLTYTKYHDHGFVRCSDAVIDLDDLQIQLATGEFDMILYHNPGGYFASQPCKEIYDICSEFGVMVVMDISGSIGTSLYNPDYADIVLGSFGRWKLVDAHGGGFIAGRDVFDGIVHELDDEDQLGIILEKLDGLRERILFLLEKRNKIVNDISKDFTVLRQNDPGFVVVVRFSTTAQKEQILFYCDTNDLEWTECPRYIRVNQKAISIEVKRL
;
A
#
# COMPACT_ATOMS: atom_id res chain seq x y z
N MET A 1 -16.22 17.93 -16.22
CA MET A 1 -17.20 16.97 -15.64
C MET A 1 -16.63 16.47 -14.32
N ILE A 2 -17.42 15.96 -13.37
CA ILE A 2 -16.90 15.54 -12.03
C ILE A 2 -15.75 14.54 -12.17
N SER A 3 -15.84 13.62 -13.14
CA SER A 3 -14.78 12.68 -13.49
C SER A 3 -13.45 13.34 -13.87
N ASP A 4 -13.49 14.48 -14.58
CA ASP A 4 -12.29 15.25 -14.93
C ASP A 4 -11.67 15.89 -13.68
N ASP A 5 -12.49 16.40 -12.78
CA ASP A 5 -12.02 17.04 -11.54
C ASP A 5 -11.35 16.01 -10.62
N VAL A 6 -11.96 14.83 -10.46
CA VAL A 6 -11.35 13.70 -9.74
C VAL A 6 -10.05 13.29 -10.40
N ARG A 7 -10.03 13.12 -11.73
CA ARG A 7 -8.81 12.75 -12.46
C ARG A 7 -7.68 13.77 -12.26
N GLN A 8 -7.99 15.06 -12.33
CA GLN A 8 -7.01 16.13 -12.09
C GLN A 8 -6.48 16.12 -10.65
N ARG A 9 -7.35 15.87 -9.65
CA ARG A 9 -6.93 15.74 -8.25
C ARG A 9 -6.00 14.55 -8.04
N VAL A 10 -6.36 13.38 -8.57
CA VAL A 10 -5.51 12.19 -8.52
C VAL A 10 -4.19 12.46 -9.24
N GLN A 11 -4.23 13.01 -10.46
CA GLN A 11 -3.05 13.36 -11.24
C GLN A 11 -2.10 14.30 -10.48
N ALA A 12 -2.62 15.32 -9.79
CA ALA A 12 -1.81 16.22 -8.98
C ALA A 12 -1.15 15.52 -7.78
N LEU A 13 -1.82 14.53 -7.19
CA LEU A 13 -1.29 13.75 -6.06
C LEU A 13 -0.25 12.71 -6.50
N VAL A 14 -0.44 12.10 -7.67
CA VAL A 14 0.40 10.99 -8.14
C VAL A 14 1.50 11.44 -9.10
N GLY A 15 1.42 12.65 -9.67
CA GLY A 15 2.47 13.18 -10.55
C GLY A 15 2.65 12.43 -11.88
N MET A 16 1.68 11.62 -12.31
CA MET A 16 1.73 10.83 -13.55
C MET A 16 0.84 11.45 -14.64
N PRO A 17 1.28 11.42 -15.92
CA PRO A 17 0.57 12.10 -17.02
C PRO A 17 -0.75 11.42 -17.41
N HIS A 18 -0.85 10.10 -17.26
CA HIS A 18 -2.05 9.36 -17.59
C HIS A 18 -2.64 8.75 -16.33
N VAL A 19 -3.89 9.11 -16.04
CA VAL A 19 -4.67 8.58 -14.92
C VAL A 19 -5.99 8.05 -15.46
N MET A 20 -6.34 6.83 -15.07
CA MET A 20 -7.64 6.22 -15.30
C MET A 20 -8.30 5.89 -13.96
N LEU A 21 -9.57 6.24 -13.84
CA LEU A 21 -10.40 5.90 -12.68
C LEU A 21 -11.09 4.57 -12.95
N VAL A 22 -11.05 3.65 -11.99
CA VAL A 22 -11.63 2.31 -12.13
C VAL A 22 -12.61 2.01 -11.01
N GLU A 23 -13.56 1.10 -11.24
CA GLU A 23 -14.62 0.75 -10.28
C GLU A 23 -14.08 0.27 -8.92
N ARG A 24 -12.88 -0.35 -8.90
CA ARG A 24 -12.27 -0.92 -7.69
C ARG A 24 -10.75 -1.02 -7.81
N GLY A 25 -10.04 -0.90 -6.69
CA GLY A 25 -8.57 -1.04 -6.66
C GLY A 25 -8.06 -2.39 -7.20
N ASN A 26 -8.82 -3.49 -7.01
CA ASN A 26 -8.45 -4.79 -7.58
C ASN A 26 -8.48 -4.79 -9.12
N ALA A 27 -9.32 -3.98 -9.76
CA ALA A 27 -9.34 -3.85 -11.21
C ALA A 27 -8.06 -3.14 -11.71
N ALA A 28 -7.56 -2.16 -10.94
CA ALA A 28 -6.27 -1.54 -11.24
C ALA A 28 -5.10 -2.53 -11.10
N ILE A 29 -5.14 -3.41 -10.09
CA ILE A 29 -4.14 -4.48 -9.92
C ILE A 29 -4.19 -5.44 -11.12
N GLU A 30 -5.38 -5.93 -11.46
CA GLU A 30 -5.59 -6.85 -12.58
C GLU A 30 -5.11 -6.25 -13.91
N ALA A 31 -5.47 -4.98 -14.16
CA ALA A 31 -4.99 -4.24 -15.33
C ALA A 31 -3.46 -4.13 -15.38
N ALA A 32 -2.84 -3.72 -14.28
CA ALA A 32 -1.38 -3.57 -14.23
C ALA A 32 -0.66 -4.90 -14.48
N VAL A 33 -1.05 -5.99 -13.80
CA VAL A 33 -0.37 -7.28 -13.97
C VAL A 33 -0.63 -7.92 -15.33
N SER A 34 -1.71 -7.53 -16.03
CA SER A 34 -1.99 -8.02 -17.39
C SER A 34 -0.97 -7.53 -18.43
N LEU A 35 -0.17 -6.51 -18.09
CA LEU A 35 0.93 -6.01 -18.92
C LEU A 35 2.20 -6.88 -18.83
N SER A 36 2.29 -7.73 -17.81
CA SER A 36 3.39 -8.67 -17.65
C SER A 36 3.26 -9.82 -18.67
N SER A 37 4.39 -10.20 -19.27
CA SER A 37 4.50 -11.34 -20.17
C SER A 37 5.16 -12.57 -19.51
N LYS A 38 5.73 -12.36 -18.31
CA LYS A 38 6.41 -13.37 -17.49
C LYS A 38 5.82 -13.40 -16.08
N LYS A 39 6.54 -13.91 -15.09
CA LYS A 39 6.04 -13.90 -13.71
C LYS A 39 6.12 -12.50 -13.13
N VAL A 40 5.18 -12.20 -12.23
CA VAL A 40 5.23 -11.00 -11.39
C VAL A 40 5.91 -11.33 -10.07
N LEU A 41 6.92 -10.55 -9.68
CA LEU A 41 7.53 -10.66 -8.37
C LEU A 41 6.71 -9.86 -7.35
N ILE A 42 6.34 -10.48 -6.23
CA ILE A 42 5.55 -9.84 -5.17
C ILE A 42 6.22 -10.08 -3.81
N PRO A 43 6.02 -9.21 -2.80
CA PRO A 43 6.61 -9.43 -1.49
C PRO A 43 5.95 -10.62 -0.77
N GLU A 44 6.73 -11.38 0.00
CA GLU A 44 6.24 -12.52 0.79
C GLU A 44 5.42 -12.13 2.04
N GLU A 45 5.51 -10.86 2.45
CA GLU A 45 4.65 -10.21 3.45
C GLU A 45 4.52 -8.71 3.16
N GLY A 46 3.52 -8.06 3.75
CA GLY A 46 3.27 -6.63 3.56
C GLY A 46 2.61 -6.26 2.23
N GLY A 47 2.29 -7.24 1.38
CA GLY A 47 1.54 -7.04 0.13
C GLY A 47 0.02 -6.95 0.31
N TRP A 48 -0.72 -7.15 -0.78
CA TRP A 48 -2.19 -7.21 -0.77
C TRP A 48 -2.71 -8.59 -1.16
N LEU A 49 -3.84 -9.02 -0.56
CA LEU A 49 -4.37 -10.38 -0.67
C LEU A 49 -4.62 -10.88 -2.09
N THR A 50 -4.83 -9.99 -3.06
CA THR A 50 -5.15 -10.37 -4.44
C THR A 50 -3.96 -10.39 -5.37
N TYR A 51 -2.77 -10.02 -4.91
CA TYR A 51 -1.54 -10.10 -5.72
C TYR A 51 -1.29 -11.53 -6.22
N THR A 52 -1.60 -12.53 -5.40
CA THR A 52 -1.41 -13.95 -5.72
C THR A 52 -2.49 -14.53 -6.64
N LYS A 53 -3.51 -13.76 -7.03
CA LYS A 53 -4.70 -14.28 -7.75
C LYS A 53 -4.70 -14.04 -9.25
N TYR A 54 -4.08 -12.96 -9.71
CA TYR A 54 -4.31 -12.45 -11.06
C TYR A 54 -3.22 -12.85 -12.07
N HIS A 55 -2.04 -13.26 -11.60
CA HIS A 55 -0.92 -13.61 -12.46
C HIS A 55 -0.05 -14.71 -11.83
N ASP A 56 0.67 -15.46 -12.66
CA ASP A 56 1.78 -16.29 -12.17
C ASP A 56 2.81 -15.40 -11.49
N HIS A 57 3.30 -15.84 -10.33
CA HIS A 57 4.08 -14.99 -9.44
C HIS A 57 5.19 -15.75 -8.71
N GLY A 58 6.21 -14.99 -8.31
CA GLY A 58 7.23 -15.41 -7.37
C GLY A 58 7.25 -14.49 -6.15
N PHE A 59 8.01 -14.88 -5.13
CA PHE A 59 8.15 -14.10 -3.91
C PHE A 59 9.55 -13.48 -3.80
N VAL A 60 9.59 -12.22 -3.39
CA VAL A 60 10.80 -11.59 -2.84
C VAL A 60 10.71 -11.57 -1.31
N ARG A 61 11.83 -11.89 -0.67
CA ARG A 61 11.92 -11.91 0.80
C ARG A 61 11.71 -10.54 1.40
N CYS A 62 11.24 -10.53 2.64
CA CYS A 62 10.98 -9.32 3.39
C CYS A 62 11.48 -9.41 4.83
N SER A 63 11.77 -8.25 5.40
CA SER A 63 12.11 -8.08 6.82
C SER A 63 11.21 -7.01 7.44
N ASP A 64 10.25 -7.46 8.25
CA ASP A 64 9.18 -6.64 8.82
C ASP A 64 8.47 -5.81 7.73
N ALA A 65 7.97 -6.51 6.70
CA ALA A 65 7.27 -5.99 5.52
C ALA A 65 8.09 -5.09 4.57
N VAL A 66 9.40 -4.97 4.77
CA VAL A 66 10.30 -4.26 3.84
C VAL A 66 11.01 -5.26 2.94
N ILE A 67 11.03 -4.98 1.65
CA ILE A 67 11.66 -5.84 0.64
C ILE A 67 13.16 -5.96 0.92
N ASP A 68 13.66 -7.18 0.90
CA ASP A 68 15.09 -7.50 0.96
C ASP A 68 15.72 -7.21 -0.41
N LEU A 69 16.63 -6.23 -0.47
CA LEU A 69 17.28 -5.80 -1.71
C LEU A 69 18.24 -6.84 -2.28
N ASP A 70 18.89 -7.63 -1.43
CA ASP A 70 19.81 -8.68 -1.87
C ASP A 70 19.01 -9.83 -2.50
N ASP A 71 17.92 -10.24 -1.85
CA ASP A 71 17.01 -11.24 -2.41
C ASP A 71 16.34 -10.74 -3.70
N LEU A 72 15.94 -9.46 -3.75
CA LEU A 72 15.42 -8.84 -4.98
C LEU A 72 16.41 -9.00 -6.14
N GLN A 73 17.67 -8.63 -5.94
CA GLN A 73 18.69 -8.75 -6.97
C GLN A 73 18.90 -10.21 -7.42
N ILE A 74 18.90 -11.15 -6.48
CA ILE A 74 18.99 -12.59 -6.77
C ILE A 74 17.80 -13.07 -7.60
N GLN A 75 16.57 -12.69 -7.22
CA GLN A 75 15.36 -13.07 -7.95
C GLN A 75 15.36 -12.51 -9.38
N LEU A 76 15.70 -11.23 -9.56
CA LEU A 76 15.71 -10.61 -10.89
C LEU A 76 16.81 -11.16 -11.80
N ALA A 77 17.96 -11.58 -11.25
CA ALA A 77 19.03 -12.22 -12.01
C ALA A 77 18.64 -13.56 -12.65
N THR A 78 17.54 -14.19 -12.22
CA THR A 78 16.99 -15.40 -12.86
C THR A 78 16.42 -15.13 -14.26
N GLY A 79 16.00 -13.89 -14.53
CA GLY A 79 15.31 -13.52 -15.77
C GLY A 79 13.86 -14.04 -15.89
N GLU A 80 13.31 -14.66 -14.84
CA GLU A 80 11.92 -15.17 -14.82
C GLU A 80 10.86 -14.09 -14.64
N PHE A 81 11.25 -12.91 -14.17
CA PHE A 81 10.36 -11.80 -13.85
C PHE A 81 10.56 -10.64 -14.81
N ASP A 82 9.47 -9.99 -15.21
CA ASP A 82 9.49 -8.72 -15.96
C ASP A 82 8.73 -7.59 -15.25
N MET A 83 8.18 -7.88 -14.06
CA MET A 83 7.44 -6.94 -13.23
C MET A 83 7.65 -7.23 -11.75
N ILE A 84 7.75 -6.17 -10.95
CA ILE A 84 7.54 -6.22 -9.50
C ILE A 84 6.27 -5.45 -9.14
N LEU A 85 5.43 -6.03 -8.28
CA LEU A 85 4.25 -5.39 -7.71
C LEU A 85 4.38 -5.37 -6.19
N TYR A 86 4.44 -4.18 -5.60
CA TYR A 86 4.53 -4.03 -4.15
C TYR A 86 3.71 -2.85 -3.61
N HIS A 87 3.44 -2.91 -2.30
CA HIS A 87 2.73 -1.87 -1.56
C HIS A 87 3.74 -0.98 -0.84
N ASN A 88 3.58 0.35 -0.94
CA ASN A 88 4.31 1.27 -0.09
C ASN A 88 3.37 2.21 0.71
N PRO A 89 3.46 2.27 2.05
CA PRO A 89 4.33 1.47 2.91
C PRO A 89 3.89 0.00 2.99
N GLY A 90 4.84 -0.92 3.06
CA GLY A 90 4.60 -2.36 3.24
C GLY A 90 3.72 -2.61 4.46
N GLY A 91 2.63 -3.36 4.25
CA GLY A 91 1.64 -3.65 5.29
C GLY A 91 0.97 -2.42 5.91
N TYR A 92 1.05 -1.25 5.26
CA TYR A 92 0.65 0.06 5.77
C TYR A 92 1.51 0.63 6.91
N PHE A 93 2.67 0.06 7.23
CA PHE A 93 3.49 0.52 8.37
C PHE A 93 4.99 0.63 8.11
N ALA A 94 5.51 -0.07 7.09
CA ALA A 94 6.94 -0.18 6.83
C ALA A 94 7.32 0.59 5.56
N SER A 95 8.19 1.60 5.68
CA SER A 95 8.62 2.38 4.51
C SER A 95 9.49 1.50 3.61
N GLN A 96 9.19 1.47 2.30
CA GLN A 96 10.03 0.76 1.34
C GLN A 96 11.21 1.63 0.88
N PRO A 97 12.39 1.04 0.63
CA PRO A 97 13.51 1.71 -0.04
C PRO A 97 13.21 1.87 -1.55
N CYS A 98 12.24 2.73 -1.87
CA CYS A 98 11.63 2.81 -3.20
C CYS A 98 12.65 3.15 -4.30
N LYS A 99 13.60 4.04 -4.01
CA LYS A 99 14.64 4.43 -4.96
C LYS A 99 15.52 3.23 -5.30
N GLU A 100 15.99 2.51 -4.29
CA GLU A 100 16.87 1.37 -4.43
C GLU A 100 16.16 0.21 -5.15
N ILE A 101 14.88 -0.04 -4.83
CA ILE A 101 14.05 -1.00 -5.57
C ILE A 101 13.97 -0.61 -7.04
N TYR A 102 13.68 0.66 -7.34
CA TYR A 102 13.56 1.15 -8.72
C TYR A 102 14.86 1.06 -9.50
N ASP A 103 15.98 1.46 -8.88
CA ASP A 103 17.31 1.39 -9.49
C ASP A 103 17.67 -0.06 -9.84
N ILE A 104 17.48 -1.00 -8.89
CA ILE A 104 17.70 -2.44 -9.13
C ILE A 104 16.81 -2.93 -10.27
N CYS A 105 15.50 -2.70 -10.21
CA CYS A 105 14.58 -3.14 -11.27
C CYS A 105 14.94 -2.57 -12.65
N SER A 106 15.37 -1.31 -12.70
CA SER A 106 15.81 -0.64 -13.93
C SER A 106 17.04 -1.31 -14.55
N GLU A 107 18.01 -1.75 -13.74
CA GLU A 107 19.19 -2.48 -14.22
C GLU A 107 18.83 -3.81 -14.92
N PHE A 108 17.75 -4.46 -14.47
CA PHE A 108 17.27 -5.73 -15.05
C PHE A 108 16.17 -5.55 -16.10
N GLY A 109 15.76 -4.31 -16.41
CA GLY A 109 14.66 -4.04 -17.34
C GLY A 109 13.30 -4.56 -16.84
N VAL A 110 13.09 -4.53 -15.52
CA VAL A 110 11.88 -5.01 -14.84
C VAL A 110 10.98 -3.83 -14.50
N MET A 111 9.70 -3.92 -14.86
CA MET A 111 8.71 -2.86 -14.62
C MET A 111 8.36 -2.76 -13.14
N VAL A 112 8.29 -1.54 -12.61
CA VAL A 112 7.91 -1.27 -11.23
C VAL A 112 6.46 -0.80 -11.14
N VAL A 113 5.61 -1.64 -10.53
CA VAL A 113 4.23 -1.31 -10.18
C VAL A 113 4.11 -1.09 -8.68
N MET A 114 3.71 0.13 -8.28
CA MET A 114 3.56 0.48 -6.86
C MET A 114 2.09 0.71 -6.49
N ASP A 115 1.58 -0.06 -5.52
CA ASP A 115 0.32 0.24 -4.84
C ASP A 115 0.56 1.32 -3.79
N ILE A 116 -0.01 2.50 -4.05
CA ILE A 116 0.09 3.69 -3.21
C ILE A 116 -1.19 3.96 -2.41
N SER A 117 -2.07 2.97 -2.25
CA SER A 117 -3.27 3.06 -1.42
C SER A 117 -2.97 3.47 0.03
N GLY A 118 -1.75 3.20 0.51
CA GLY A 118 -1.27 3.55 1.85
C GLY A 118 -0.35 4.77 1.89
N SER A 119 -0.07 5.43 0.77
CA SER A 119 0.89 6.54 0.68
C SER A 119 0.42 7.72 -0.17
N ILE A 120 -0.72 7.63 -0.87
CA ILE A 120 -1.28 8.74 -1.64
C ILE A 120 -1.41 10.01 -0.77
N GLY A 121 -0.90 11.13 -1.28
CA GLY A 121 -0.89 12.42 -0.56
C GLY A 121 0.15 12.53 0.56
N THR A 122 1.05 11.56 0.70
CA THR A 122 2.13 11.57 1.71
C THR A 122 3.51 11.65 1.07
N SER A 123 4.53 11.93 1.87
CA SER A 123 5.94 11.90 1.43
C SER A 123 6.52 10.50 1.27
N LEU A 124 5.75 9.44 1.57
CA LEU A 124 6.19 8.07 1.36
C LEU A 124 6.28 7.71 -0.13
N TYR A 125 5.57 8.45 -0.98
CA TYR A 125 5.53 8.22 -2.42
C TYR A 125 6.35 9.27 -3.17
N ASN A 126 7.07 8.83 -4.20
CA ASN A 126 7.71 9.68 -5.20
C ASN A 126 7.44 9.09 -6.60
N PRO A 127 6.89 9.88 -7.56
CA PRO A 127 6.64 9.42 -8.93
C PRO A 127 7.88 8.97 -9.71
N ASP A 128 9.08 9.38 -9.30
CA ASP A 128 10.32 9.01 -9.99
C ASP A 128 10.67 7.51 -9.82
N TYR A 129 10.06 6.82 -8.85
CA TYR A 129 10.43 5.45 -8.45
C TYR A 129 9.36 4.41 -8.77
N ALA A 130 8.52 4.66 -9.78
CA ALA A 130 7.56 3.71 -10.31
C ALA A 130 7.30 3.98 -11.80
N ASP A 131 7.01 2.93 -12.55
CA ASP A 131 6.55 3.04 -13.95
C ASP A 131 5.02 3.13 -14.01
N ILE A 132 4.36 2.36 -13.14
CA ILE A 132 2.91 2.35 -12.93
C ILE A 132 2.64 2.49 -11.45
N VAL A 133 1.63 3.29 -11.11
CA VAL A 133 1.07 3.36 -9.77
C VAL A 133 -0.41 3.04 -9.79
N LEU A 134 -0.88 2.44 -8.71
CA LEU A 134 -2.28 2.14 -8.53
C LEU A 134 -2.72 2.45 -7.11
N GLY A 135 -4.02 2.64 -6.92
CA GLY A 135 -4.55 2.87 -5.59
C GLY A 135 -6.03 2.57 -5.49
N SER A 136 -6.45 2.28 -4.26
CA SER A 136 -7.83 2.02 -3.90
C SER A 136 -8.39 3.18 -3.09
N PHE A 137 -9.59 3.62 -3.45
CA PHE A 137 -10.40 4.53 -2.65
C PHE A 137 -11.38 3.80 -1.73
N GLY A 138 -11.26 2.47 -1.63
CA GLY A 138 -12.18 1.64 -0.86
C GLY A 138 -12.14 1.90 0.64
N ARG A 139 -12.99 1.15 1.36
CA ARG A 139 -13.13 1.28 2.81
C ARG A 139 -11.80 1.05 3.53
N TRP A 140 -11.53 1.88 4.54
CA TRP A 140 -10.32 1.87 5.38
C TRP A 140 -9.01 2.10 4.63
N LYS A 141 -9.08 2.76 3.46
CA LYS A 141 -7.92 3.31 2.75
C LYS A 141 -7.72 4.76 3.19
N LEU A 142 -6.67 5.43 2.70
CA LEU A 142 -6.44 6.83 3.07
C LEU A 142 -7.56 7.74 2.58
N VAL A 143 -8.01 7.56 1.33
CA VAL A 143 -9.11 8.34 0.77
C VAL A 143 -10.46 7.93 1.38
N ASP A 144 -10.67 6.62 1.61
CA ASP A 144 -11.87 6.11 2.29
C ASP A 144 -13.21 6.57 1.69
N ALA A 145 -13.32 6.52 0.37
CA ALA A 145 -14.54 6.80 -0.38
C ALA A 145 -15.45 5.56 -0.54
N HIS A 146 -15.08 4.44 0.08
CA HIS A 146 -15.78 3.15 0.11
C HIS A 146 -15.93 2.42 -1.24
N GLY A 147 -15.57 3.04 -2.35
CA GLY A 147 -15.59 2.45 -3.69
C GLY A 147 -14.60 3.16 -4.62
N GLY A 148 -14.25 2.52 -5.74
CA GLY A 148 -13.33 3.09 -6.72
C GLY A 148 -11.85 2.78 -6.50
N GLY A 149 -11.07 3.14 -7.50
CA GLY A 149 -9.61 3.13 -7.51
C GLY A 149 -9.07 3.88 -8.72
N PHE A 150 -7.77 3.80 -8.90
CA PHE A 150 -7.11 4.35 -10.07
C PHE A 150 -5.90 3.52 -10.47
N ILE A 151 -5.52 3.67 -11.72
CA ILE A 151 -4.22 3.29 -12.27
C ILE A 151 -3.65 4.51 -12.99
N ALA A 152 -2.34 4.74 -12.84
CA ALA A 152 -1.66 5.87 -13.43
C ALA A 152 -0.23 5.50 -13.85
N GLY A 153 0.29 6.14 -14.90
CA GLY A 153 1.60 5.83 -15.45
C GLY A 153 2.01 6.78 -16.56
N ARG A 154 3.16 6.50 -17.16
CA ARG A 154 3.76 7.34 -18.22
C ARG A 154 3.14 7.13 -19.59
N ASP A 155 2.57 5.95 -19.84
CA ASP A 155 1.88 5.59 -21.07
C ASP A 155 0.37 5.44 -20.85
N VAL A 156 -0.40 5.45 -21.93
CA VAL A 156 -1.85 5.22 -21.91
C VAL A 156 -2.12 3.73 -21.67
N PHE A 157 -3.12 3.45 -20.84
CA PHE A 157 -3.55 2.09 -20.56
C PHE A 157 -4.65 1.66 -21.54
N ASP A 158 -4.26 1.00 -22.62
CA ASP A 158 -5.22 0.42 -23.56
C ASP A 158 -5.75 -0.93 -23.02
N GLY A 159 -7.05 -1.19 -23.19
CA GLY A 159 -7.65 -2.50 -22.89
C GLY A 159 -8.11 -2.71 -21.45
N ILE A 160 -8.08 -1.68 -20.59
CA ILE A 160 -8.66 -1.76 -19.25
C ILE A 160 -10.19 -1.73 -19.36
N VAL A 161 -10.82 -2.82 -18.94
CA VAL A 161 -12.26 -2.93 -18.71
C VAL A 161 -12.50 -2.47 -17.27
N HIS A 162 -13.61 -1.79 -16.96
CA HIS A 162 -14.01 -1.26 -15.62
C HIS A 162 -13.64 0.19 -15.30
N GLU A 163 -13.79 1.12 -16.25
CA GLU A 163 -13.79 2.56 -15.91
C GLU A 163 -14.92 2.92 -14.94
N LEU A 164 -14.64 3.83 -14.00
CA LEU A 164 -15.66 4.33 -13.06
C LEU A 164 -16.43 5.51 -13.67
N ASP A 165 -17.73 5.30 -13.90
CA ASP A 165 -18.65 6.30 -14.47
C ASP A 165 -19.78 6.74 -13.51
N ASP A 166 -19.91 6.09 -12.35
CA ASP A 166 -20.88 6.44 -11.31
C ASP A 166 -20.61 7.85 -10.73
N GLU A 167 -21.44 8.83 -11.11
CA GLU A 167 -21.32 10.23 -10.71
C GLU A 167 -21.43 10.43 -9.19
N ASP A 168 -22.27 9.66 -8.50
CA ASP A 168 -22.44 9.75 -7.04
C ASP A 168 -21.14 9.29 -6.35
N GLN A 169 -20.59 8.15 -6.79
CA GLN A 169 -19.33 7.64 -6.27
C GLN A 169 -18.15 8.57 -6.58
N LEU A 170 -18.14 9.19 -7.77
CA LEU A 170 -17.14 10.20 -8.14
C LEU A 170 -17.25 11.46 -7.27
N GLY A 171 -18.46 11.91 -6.94
CA GLY A 171 -18.70 13.00 -6.01
C GLY A 171 -18.14 12.72 -4.61
N ILE A 172 -18.36 11.51 -4.09
CA ILE A 172 -17.80 11.08 -2.79
C ILE A 172 -16.26 11.04 -2.85
N ILE A 173 -15.69 10.51 -3.93
CA ILE A 173 -14.22 10.48 -4.10
C ILE A 173 -13.66 11.91 -4.10
N LEU A 174 -14.29 12.84 -4.83
CA LEU A 174 -13.83 14.22 -4.90
C LEU A 174 -13.81 14.89 -3.53
N GLU A 175 -14.91 14.77 -2.77
CA GLU A 175 -15.00 15.29 -1.40
C GLU A 175 -13.89 14.72 -0.50
N LYS A 176 -13.65 13.41 -0.58
CA LYS A 176 -12.62 12.73 0.21
C LYS A 176 -11.20 13.13 -0.19
N LEU A 177 -10.94 13.37 -1.47
CA LEU A 177 -9.65 13.86 -1.95
C LEU A 177 -9.38 15.27 -1.45
N ASP A 178 -10.39 16.15 -1.43
CA ASP A 178 -10.24 17.52 -0.93
C ASP A 178 -9.93 17.56 0.58
N GLY A 179 -10.43 16.60 1.38
CA GLY A 179 -10.11 16.44 2.81
C GLY A 179 -8.96 15.48 3.15
N LEU A 180 -8.23 14.98 2.14
CA LEU A 180 -7.22 13.93 2.33
C LEU A 180 -6.08 14.38 3.23
N ARG A 181 -5.65 15.64 3.12
CA ARG A 181 -4.53 16.19 3.90
C ARG A 181 -4.84 16.18 5.39
N GLU A 182 -6.02 16.68 5.77
CA GLU A 182 -6.49 16.74 7.16
C GLU A 182 -6.60 15.34 7.75
N ARG A 183 -7.13 14.39 6.96
CA ARG A 183 -7.20 12.97 7.36
C ARG A 183 -5.81 12.37 7.60
N ILE A 184 -4.85 12.59 6.69
CA ILE A 184 -3.47 12.11 6.85
C ILE A 184 -2.86 12.66 8.15
N LEU A 185 -2.99 13.95 8.41
CA LEU A 185 -2.45 14.59 9.62
C LEU A 185 -3.07 13.99 10.89
N PHE A 186 -4.40 13.82 10.90
CA PHE A 186 -5.11 13.18 12.01
C PHE A 186 -4.60 11.76 12.27
N LEU A 187 -4.50 10.92 11.24
CA LEU A 187 -4.06 9.53 11.39
C LEU A 187 -2.59 9.43 11.85
N LEU A 188 -1.72 10.33 11.37
CA LEU A 188 -0.32 10.38 11.82
C LEU A 188 -0.21 10.81 13.28
N GLU A 189 -1.00 11.79 13.72
CA GLU A 189 -1.07 12.19 15.13
C GLU A 189 -1.53 11.02 16.02
N LYS A 190 -2.59 10.31 15.60
CA LYS A 190 -3.08 9.12 16.29
C LYS A 190 -2.03 8.01 16.34
N ARG A 191 -1.36 7.73 15.23
CA ARG A 191 -0.24 6.77 15.18
C ARG A 191 0.84 7.15 16.18
N ASN A 192 1.31 8.40 16.16
CA ASN A 192 2.39 8.86 17.02
C ASN A 192 2.03 8.75 18.49
N LYS A 193 0.78 9.06 18.85
CA LYS A 193 0.28 8.83 20.21
C LYS A 193 0.34 7.35 20.60
N ILE A 194 -0.20 6.46 19.76
CA ILE A 194 -0.22 5.01 20.02
C ILE A 194 1.21 4.46 20.17
N VAL A 195 2.11 4.84 19.27
CA VAL A 195 3.52 4.43 19.32
C VAL A 195 4.16 4.90 20.61
N ASN A 196 4.03 6.18 20.99
CA ASN A 196 4.61 6.73 22.21
C ASN A 196 4.06 6.09 23.50
N ASP A 197 2.80 5.70 23.51
CA ASP A 197 2.18 5.04 24.65
C ASP A 197 2.72 3.62 24.80
N ILE A 198 2.73 2.84 23.71
CA ILE A 198 3.00 1.40 23.75
C ILE A 198 4.49 1.04 23.69
N SER A 199 5.34 1.89 23.10
CA SER A 199 6.78 1.61 22.95
C SER A 199 7.55 1.64 24.26
N LYS A 200 6.90 2.03 25.36
CA LYS A 200 7.48 2.00 26.72
C LYS A 200 7.67 0.56 27.22
N ASP A 201 6.76 -0.32 26.83
CA ASP A 201 6.65 -1.68 27.36
C ASP A 201 6.80 -2.75 26.28
N PHE A 202 6.62 -2.39 25.00
CA PHE A 202 6.60 -3.34 23.89
C PHE A 202 7.48 -2.91 22.71
N THR A 203 7.93 -3.90 21.93
CA THR A 203 8.63 -3.65 20.67
C THR A 203 7.61 -3.33 19.56
N VAL A 204 7.66 -2.09 19.07
CA VAL A 204 6.94 -1.66 17.87
C VAL A 204 7.83 -1.88 16.65
N LEU A 205 7.35 -2.67 15.69
CA LEU A 205 8.06 -2.87 14.42
C LEU A 205 8.04 -1.58 13.62
N ARG A 206 9.19 -1.24 13.02
CA ARG A 206 9.33 -0.03 12.17
C ARG A 206 8.79 1.23 12.87
N GLN A 207 9.09 1.37 14.17
CA GLN A 207 8.62 2.47 15.02
C GLN A 207 8.77 3.85 14.36
N ASN A 208 9.91 4.08 13.72
CA ASN A 208 10.27 5.38 13.13
C ASN A 208 9.76 5.58 11.70
N ASP A 209 9.26 4.54 11.04
CA ASP A 209 8.76 4.65 9.69
C ASP A 209 7.37 5.32 9.71
N PRO A 210 7.07 6.25 8.80
CA PRO A 210 5.71 6.76 8.68
C PRO A 210 4.78 5.67 8.15
N GLY A 211 3.53 5.67 8.60
CA GLY A 211 2.53 4.69 8.20
C GLY A 211 1.19 4.93 8.88
N PHE A 212 0.25 4.02 8.66
CA PHE A 212 -1.15 4.12 9.14
C PHE A 212 -1.64 2.83 9.81
N VAL A 213 -0.68 1.98 10.20
CA VAL A 213 -0.84 0.80 11.03
C VAL A 213 0.32 0.80 12.03
N VAL A 214 0.07 0.33 13.25
CA VAL A 214 1.11 0.09 14.27
C VAL A 214 1.19 -1.40 14.53
N VAL A 215 2.37 -1.99 14.38
CA VAL A 215 2.56 -3.44 14.57
C VAL A 215 3.41 -3.67 15.81
N VAL A 216 2.86 -4.40 16.78
CA VAL A 216 3.47 -4.60 18.11
C VAL A 216 3.77 -6.08 18.28
N ARG A 217 5.06 -6.42 18.44
CA ARG A 217 5.52 -7.80 18.61
C ARG A 217 5.21 -8.28 20.04
N PHE A 218 4.84 -9.55 20.16
CA PHE A 218 4.70 -10.22 21.46
C PHE A 218 5.37 -11.61 21.43
N SER A 219 5.87 -12.06 22.57
CA SER A 219 6.45 -13.39 22.73
C SER A 219 5.63 -14.29 23.66
N THR A 220 4.78 -13.71 24.51
CA THR A 220 3.94 -14.45 25.47
C THR A 220 2.46 -14.04 25.37
N THR A 221 1.58 -14.92 25.87
CA THR A 221 0.14 -14.63 25.97
C THR A 221 -0.15 -13.42 26.86
N ALA A 222 0.56 -13.26 27.97
CA ALA A 222 0.40 -12.12 28.86
C ALA A 222 0.71 -10.78 28.17
N GLN A 223 1.78 -10.72 27.37
CA GLN A 223 2.09 -9.53 26.57
C GLN A 223 1.01 -9.24 25.54
N LYS A 224 0.52 -10.27 24.85
CA LYS A 224 -0.60 -10.13 23.91
C LYS A 224 -1.82 -9.52 24.61
N GLU A 225 -2.24 -10.08 25.75
CA GLU A 225 -3.39 -9.60 26.51
C GLU A 225 -3.24 -8.13 26.96
N GLN A 226 -2.04 -7.70 27.34
CA GLN A 226 -1.78 -6.30 27.67
C GLN A 226 -1.91 -5.38 26.45
N ILE A 227 -1.44 -5.80 25.28
CA ILE A 227 -1.61 -5.04 24.03
C ILE A 227 -3.10 -4.96 23.65
N LEU A 228 -3.85 -6.06 23.78
CA LEU A 228 -5.29 -6.08 23.51
C LEU A 228 -6.05 -5.17 24.49
N PHE A 229 -5.70 -5.22 25.78
CA PHE A 229 -6.27 -4.34 26.79
C PHE A 229 -6.02 -2.85 26.46
N TYR A 230 -4.83 -2.50 25.97
CA TYR A 230 -4.56 -1.14 25.48
C TYR A 230 -5.49 -0.78 24.31
N CYS A 231 -5.68 -1.68 23.34
CA CYS A 231 -6.55 -1.44 22.20
C CYS A 231 -8.01 -1.24 22.63
N ASP A 232 -8.54 -2.12 23.49
CA ASP A 232 -9.92 -2.05 23.99
C ASP A 232 -10.15 -0.78 24.81
N THR A 233 -9.18 -0.39 25.66
CA THR A 233 -9.26 0.83 26.47
C THR A 233 -9.27 2.10 25.62
N ASN A 234 -8.65 2.07 24.44
CA ASN A 234 -8.53 3.21 23.55
C ASN A 234 -9.45 3.14 22.31
N ASP A 235 -10.38 2.16 22.27
CA ASP A 235 -11.30 1.91 21.16
C ASP A 235 -10.58 1.79 19.80
N LEU A 236 -9.50 1.00 19.78
CA LEU A 236 -8.67 0.79 18.60
C LEU A 236 -8.94 -0.58 17.98
N GLU A 237 -9.36 -0.60 16.72
CA GLU A 237 -9.45 -1.84 15.96
C GLU A 237 -8.06 -2.48 15.78
N TRP A 238 -7.99 -3.79 15.90
CA TRP A 238 -6.76 -4.56 15.74
C TRP A 238 -7.00 -5.88 15.02
N THR A 239 -5.93 -6.45 14.46
CA THR A 239 -5.90 -7.83 13.97
C THR A 239 -4.64 -8.56 14.42
N GLU A 240 -4.74 -9.86 14.64
CA GLU A 240 -3.60 -10.69 15.04
C GLU A 240 -2.81 -11.16 13.81
N CYS A 241 -1.49 -11.17 13.94
CA CYS A 241 -0.54 -11.76 12.98
C CYS A 241 -0.09 -13.16 13.46
N PRO A 242 0.32 -14.07 12.57
CA PRO A 242 0.77 -13.84 11.19
C PRO A 242 -0.37 -13.51 10.23
N ARG A 243 -0.12 -12.54 9.34
CA ARG A 243 -1.05 -12.17 8.27
C ARG A 243 -0.25 -11.63 7.09
N TYR A 244 -0.41 -12.23 5.92
CA TYR A 244 0.33 -11.86 4.69
C TYR A 244 0.35 -10.35 4.44
N ILE A 245 -0.80 -9.67 4.60
CA ILE A 245 -0.90 -8.22 4.36
C ILE A 245 -0.28 -7.35 5.47
N ARG A 246 0.38 -7.95 6.46
CA ARG A 246 1.06 -7.31 7.59
C ARG A 246 2.45 -7.93 7.69
N VAL A 247 2.63 -8.85 8.65
CA VAL A 247 3.88 -9.58 8.90
C VAL A 247 3.57 -11.05 9.20
N ASN A 248 4.50 -11.93 8.87
CA ASN A 248 4.44 -13.38 9.06
C ASN A 248 5.04 -13.81 10.41
N GLN A 249 4.84 -13.01 11.46
CA GLN A 249 5.31 -13.29 12.82
C GLN A 249 4.26 -12.91 13.88
N LYS A 250 4.48 -13.35 15.14
CA LYS A 250 3.60 -13.03 16.27
C LYS A 250 3.59 -11.53 16.56
N ALA A 251 2.47 -10.89 16.25
CA ALA A 251 2.26 -9.48 16.50
C ALA A 251 0.77 -9.13 16.55
N ILE A 252 0.46 -7.99 17.15
CA ILE A 252 -0.85 -7.33 17.02
C ILE A 252 -0.68 -6.14 16.07
N SER A 253 -1.50 -6.10 15.03
CA SER A 253 -1.59 -5.00 14.08
C SER A 253 -2.77 -4.10 14.48
N ILE A 254 -2.44 -2.91 14.99
CA ILE A 254 -3.40 -1.87 15.36
C ILE A 254 -3.71 -1.03 14.11
N GLU A 255 -4.98 -1.00 13.73
CA GLU A 255 -5.44 -0.53 12.42
C GLU A 255 -5.79 0.96 12.42
N VAL A 256 -4.80 1.83 12.68
CA VAL A 256 -4.99 3.29 12.83
C VAL A 256 -5.78 3.91 11.66
N LYS A 257 -5.57 3.45 10.42
CA LYS A 257 -6.32 3.86 9.23
C LYS A 257 -7.84 3.61 9.24
N ARG A 258 -8.37 2.97 10.28
CA ARG A 258 -9.82 2.71 10.47
C ARG A 258 -10.50 3.74 11.38
N LEU A 259 -9.73 4.70 11.90
CA LEU A 259 -10.22 5.86 12.65
C LEU A 259 -10.82 6.94 11.75
#